data_AF-A0A5K1FBW4-F1
#
_entry.id   AF-A0A5K1FBW4-F1
#
_cell.length_a   1.000
_cell.length_b   1.000
_cell.length_c   1.000
_cell.angle_alpha   90.00
_cell.angle_beta   90.00
_cell.angle_gamma   90.00
#
_symmetry.space_group_name_H-M   'P 1'
#
loop_
_entity.id
_entity.type
_entity.pdbx_description
1 polymer ?
#
loop_
_entity_poly.entity_id
_entity_poly.type
_entity_poly.pdbx_seq_one_letter_code
_entity_poly.pdbx_strand_id
1 'polypeptide(L)' 'FKALVLQYMPLGSLAVCLHSGAHHLNLSERLEIMIDVTCALEYFHHGYSEMILHCDLKSRN' A
#
# COMPACT_ATOMS: atom_id res chain seq x y z
N PHE A 1 23.76 -12.52 -8.52
CA PHE A 1 22.48 -12.50 -7.75
C PHE A 1 22.16 -11.05 -7.41
N LYS A 2 20.90 -10.61 -7.54
CA LYS A 2 20.43 -9.28 -7.13
C LYS A 2 19.26 -9.47 -6.17
N ALA A 3 19.23 -8.72 -5.07
CA ALA A 3 18.16 -8.73 -4.09
C ALA A 3 17.77 -7.30 -3.71
N LEU A 4 16.52 -7.12 -3.30
CA LEU A 4 16.03 -5.88 -2.71
C LEU A 4 15.91 -6.08 -1.21
N VAL A 5 16.39 -5.11 -0.44
CA VAL A 5 16.24 -5.05 1.02
C VAL A 5 15.30 -3.90 1.32
N LEU A 6 14.13 -4.20 1.88
CA LEU A 6 13.08 -3.24 2.21
C LEU A 6 12.85 -3.23 3.73
N GLN A 7 12.19 -2.19 4.23
CA GLN A 7 11.75 -2.13 5.62
C GLN A 7 10.76 -3.25 5.93
N TYR A 8 10.94 -3.95 7.05
CA TYR A 8 10.02 -4.97 7.50
C TYR A 8 8.72 -4.36 8.04
N MET A 9 7.58 -4.79 7.50
CA MET A 9 6.25 -4.39 7.95
C MET A 9 5.63 -5.52 8.81
N PRO A 10 5.58 -5.39 10.15
CA PRO A 10 5.22 -6.49 11.04
C PRO A 10 3.75 -6.93 10.96
N LEU A 11 2.85 -6.04 10.52
CA LEU A 11 1.43 -6.36 10.30
C LEU A 11 1.19 -7.06 8.95
N GLY A 12 2.23 -7.19 8.12
CA GLY A 12 2.13 -7.74 6.77
C GLY A 12 1.38 -6.82 5.82
N SER A 13 0.85 -7.42 4.75
CA SER A 13 0.07 -6.70 3.73
C SER A 13 -1.32 -6.31 4.23
N LEU A 14 -1.93 -5.28 3.64
CA LEU A 14 -3.32 -4.90 3.90
C LEU A 14 -4.31 -6.06 3.72
N ALA A 15 -4.05 -6.98 2.78
CA ALA A 15 -4.85 -8.18 2.58
C ALA A 15 -4.93 -9.06 3.84
N VAL A 16 -3.84 -9.17 4.60
CA VAL A 16 -3.80 -9.91 5.87
C VAL A 16 -4.61 -9.17 6.92
N CYS A 17 -4.42 -7.86 7.04
CA CYS A 17 -5.17 -7.04 8.00
C CYS A 17 -6.68 -7.05 7.76
N LEU A 18 -7.11 -7.16 6.49
CA LEU A 18 -8.53 -7.18 6.12
C LEU A 18 -9.21 -8.55 6.30
N HIS A 19 -8.47 -9.67 6.17
CA HIS A 19 -9.09 -11.00 6.03
C HIS A 19 -8.61 -12.05 7.03
N SER A 20 -7.51 -11.83 7.77
CA SER A 20 -6.97 -12.84 8.69
C SER A 20 -7.75 -12.99 10.00
N GLY A 21 -8.70 -12.09 10.28
CA GLY A 21 -9.43 -12.03 11.55
C GLY A 21 -8.59 -11.59 12.75
N ALA A 22 -7.25 -11.56 12.63
CA ALA A 22 -6.33 -11.13 13.68
C ALA A 22 -6.29 -9.61 13.87
N HIS A 23 -6.69 -8.86 12.84
CA HIS A 23 -6.80 -7.40 12.85
C HIS A 23 -8.20 -7.00 12.42
N HIS A 24 -8.76 -5.99 13.07
CA HIS A 24 -10.08 -5.45 12.73
C HIS A 24 -9.92 -3.98 12.39
N LEU A 25 -9.81 -3.69 11.09
CA LEU A 25 -9.80 -2.32 10.60
C LEU A 25 -11.23 -1.79 10.57
N ASN A 26 -11.50 -0.76 11.37
CA ASN A 26 -12.76 -0.02 11.34
C ASN A 26 -12.83 0.86 10.09
N LEU A 27 -14.01 1.47 9.83
CA LEU A 27 -14.21 2.27 8.63
C LEU A 27 -13.27 3.48 8.56
N SER A 28 -13.00 4.14 9.68
CA SER A 28 -12.10 5.30 9.73
C SER A 28 -10.68 4.90 9.31
N GLU A 29 -10.16 3.81 9.87
CA GLU A 29 -8.81 3.31 9.54
C GLU A 29 -8.70 2.92 8.06
N ARG A 30 -9.76 2.32 7.51
CA ARG A 30 -9.79 1.98 6.07
C ARG A 30 -9.78 3.23 5.18
N LEU A 31 -10.46 4.29 5.60
CA LEU A 31 -10.47 5.57 4.87
C LEU A 31 -9.09 6.23 4.92
N GLU A 32 -8.43 6.25 6.08
CA GLU A 32 -7.07 6.76 6.21
C GLU A 32 -6.10 6.00 5.29
N ILE A 33 -6.16 4.67 5.28
CA ILE A 33 -5.34 3.85 4.36
C ILE A 33 -5.65 4.19 2.89
N MET A 34 -6.92 4.40 2.52
CA MET A 34 -7.28 4.80 1.16
C MET A 34 -6.74 6.18 0.78
N ILE A 35 -6.74 7.13 1.72
CA ILE A 35 -6.17 8.46 1.51
C ILE A 35 -4.66 8.31 1.24
N ASP A 36 -3.94 7.58 2.08
CA ASP A 36 -2.50 7.35 1.92
C ASP A 36 -2.16 6.70 0.57
N VAL A 37 -2.89 5.65 0.17
CA VAL A 37 -2.71 4.99 -1.13
C VAL A 37 -2.96 5.97 -2.28
N THR A 38 -3.98 6.82 -2.16
CA THR A 38 -4.32 7.81 -3.20
C THR A 38 -3.23 8.88 -3.31
N CYS A 39 -2.70 9.36 -2.19
CA CYS A 39 -1.59 10.31 -2.17
C CYS A 39 -0.32 9.71 -2.81
N ALA A 40 -0.01 8.43 -2.55
CA ALA A 40 1.11 7.76 -3.19
C ALA A 40 0.93 7.66 -4.72
N LEU A 41 -0.27 7.34 -5.20
CA LEU A 41 -0.57 7.30 -6.64
C LEU A 41 -0.52 8.68 -7.29
N GLU A 42 -1.03 9.71 -6.62
CA GLU A 42 -0.93 11.09 -7.09
C GLU A 42 0.54 11.49 -7.26
N TYR A 43 1.38 11.14 -6.29
CA TYR A 43 2.82 11.36 -6.37
C TYR A 43 3.46 10.61 -7.55
N PHE A 44 3.09 9.35 -7.80
CA PHE A 44 3.61 8.58 -8.93
C PHE A 44 3.19 9.15 -10.29
N HIS A 45 1.98 9.70 -10.39
CA HIS A 45 1.46 10.20 -11.65
C HIS A 45 1.88 11.63 -11.96
N HIS A 46 2.00 12.49 -10.94
CA HIS A 46 2.19 13.92 -11.13
C HIS A 46 3.40 14.50 -10.38
N GLY A 47 3.97 13.76 -9.44
CA GLY A 47 5.07 14.22 -8.58
C GLY A 47 6.47 13.96 -9.12
N TYR A 48 6.60 13.31 -10.28
CA TYR A 48 7.88 12.95 -10.90
C TYR A 48 7.98 13.44 -12.35
N SER A 49 9.20 13.54 -12.89
CA SER A 49 9.43 14.00 -14.27
C SER A 49 8.91 13.03 -15.32
N GLU A 50 8.86 11.74 -15.00
CA GLU A 50 8.27 10.68 -15.82
C GLU A 50 7.18 9.98 -15.01
N MET A 51 6.03 9.72 -15.65
CA MET A 51 4.91 9.06 -15.00
C MET A 51 5.28 7.63 -14.61
N ILE A 52 5.10 7.29 -13.33
CA ILE A 52 5.33 5.94 -12.81
C ILE A 52 3.99 5.19 -12.75
N LEU A 53 3.88 4.08 -13.46
CA LEU A 53 2.72 3.18 -13.42
C LEU A 53 3.01 1.98 -12.51
N HIS A 54 2.22 1.80 -11.44
CA HIS A 54 2.42 0.67 -10.52
C HIS A 54 2.07 -0.69 -11.15
N CYS A 55 1.09 -0.74 -12.06
CA CYS A 55 0.63 -1.92 -12.81
C CYS A 55 0.07 -3.13 -12.02
N ASP A 56 0.36 -3.26 -10.72
CA ASP A 56 -0.12 -4.37 -9.88
C ASP A 56 -0.70 -3.88 -8.54
N LEU A 57 -1.48 -2.78 -8.56
CA LEU A 57 -2.05 -2.23 -7.33
C LEU A 57 -3.16 -3.14 -6.81
N LYS A 58 -2.95 -3.72 -5.62
CA LYS A 58 -3.89 -4.60 -4.92
C LYS A 58 -3.50 -4.68 -3.45
N SER A 59 -4.42 -5.06 -2.56
CA SER A 59 -4.19 -5.08 -1.10
C SER A 59 -3.04 -5.98 -0.61
N ARG A 60 -2.46 -6.82 -1.47
CA ARG A 60 -1.28 -7.64 -1.14
C ARG A 60 0.05 -6.88 -1.29
N ASN A 61 0.05 -5.80 -2.06
CA ASN A 61 1.22 -4.97 -2.39
C ASN A 61 1.09 -3.62 -1.70
#